data_AF-A0A2H6H3T3-F1
#
_entry.id   AF-A0A2H6H3T3-F1
#
_cell.length_a   1.000
_cell.length_b   1.000
_cell.length_c   1.000
_cell.angle_alpha   90.00
_cell.angle_beta   90.00
_cell.angle_gamma   90.00
#
_symmetry.space_group_name_H-M   'P 1'
#
loop_
_entity.id
_entity.type
_entity.pdbx_description
1 polymer ?
#
loop_
_entity_poly.entity_id
_entity_poly.type
_entity_poly.pdbx_seq_one_letter_code
_entity_poly.pdbx_strand_id
1 'polypeptide(L)'
;MGFKEDADFARFVSMGAVGTAAVADHLREKHGHYPIELERYAMANKVWQTKVKRLRLPDLVCTRCGLRVESRAKSKLGLVLSHSDVRDRAWDAGGMRGSDLYAFLRADLSTFPPYVSLPFYFTTAALRDALDQAKRSAPKAASEGSEITLTWPTWVPARSGAFSGVDEEDRLVCEWDDGKVYRYWQWRNWEDPRFVYLDQDQEILAHETILAGVVSPPAELNCPGDVWDLKVSLESTDSTDRYAAIRATGVTGRVELTNILAAIVEGEDDWRIRLEATASLAMLNPGAWTDAILDIARDIEQPQDLRIEATFVLSELRTTEALDGLATVCAPDSGCPSEIRAAAAWGLGQGRIARPEALLPLMDDEDLVVRLHAVVALEDLPSDVVEILRGWLSEGKTTRAATATHLLQRHHEVEALLTAYESGGVARLWAIRALGALPEAEVRKSAGTRLTDELEVVLVPFWLGQNDWVRGEGQAGVDALDIQKIRFDPYGPTPGNGEGHL
;
A
#
# COMPACT_ATOMS: atom_id res chain seq x y z
N MET A 1 -21.30 3.21 1.07
CA MET A 1 -20.26 4.14 0.62
C MET A 1 -20.36 4.26 -0.88
N GLY A 2 -20.30 5.47 -1.42
CA GLY A 2 -20.28 5.66 -2.87
C GLY A 2 -18.86 5.45 -3.39
N PHE A 3 -18.68 4.75 -4.51
CA PHE A 3 -17.35 4.46 -5.08
C PHE A 3 -16.47 5.70 -5.32
N LYS A 4 -17.07 6.88 -5.52
CA LYS A 4 -16.34 8.16 -5.63
C LYS A 4 -15.67 8.56 -4.30
N GLU A 5 -16.34 8.32 -3.17
CA GLU A 5 -15.75 8.51 -1.83
C GLU A 5 -14.64 7.49 -1.57
N ASP A 6 -14.81 6.25 -2.07
CA ASP A 6 -13.80 5.19 -1.95
C ASP A 6 -12.53 5.46 -2.77
N ALA A 7 -12.65 6.11 -3.95
CA ALA A 7 -11.51 6.48 -4.79
C ALA A 7 -10.65 7.59 -4.19
N ASP A 8 -11.27 8.65 -3.64
CA ASP A 8 -10.54 9.72 -2.97
C ASP A 8 -9.91 9.22 -1.66
N PHE A 9 -10.61 8.36 -0.92
CA PHE A 9 -10.03 7.67 0.23
C PHE A 9 -8.85 6.79 -0.18
N ALA A 10 -8.98 5.99 -1.25
CA ALA A 10 -7.89 5.17 -1.78
C ALA A 10 -6.66 6.00 -2.15
N ARG A 11 -6.82 7.20 -2.73
CA ARG A 11 -5.71 8.14 -2.98
C ARG A 11 -5.00 8.56 -1.69
N PHE A 12 -5.74 8.82 -0.62
CA PHE A 12 -5.13 9.14 0.68
C PHE A 12 -4.41 7.94 1.30
N VAL A 13 -4.92 6.71 1.15
CA VAL A 13 -4.21 5.51 1.63
C VAL A 13 -2.97 5.23 0.75
N SER A 14 -3.05 5.52 -0.56
CA SER A 14 -1.92 5.43 -1.50
C SER A 14 -0.72 6.26 -1.06
N MET A 15 -0.98 7.46 -0.54
CA MET A 15 0.06 8.32 0.04
C MET A 15 0.84 7.61 1.15
N GLY A 16 0.13 6.94 2.06
CA GLY A 16 0.77 6.16 3.13
C GLY A 16 1.59 5.00 2.56
N ALA A 17 0.98 4.21 1.68
CA ALA A 17 1.60 3.02 1.08
C ALA A 17 2.90 3.35 0.32
N VAL A 18 2.86 4.33 -0.58
CA VAL A 18 4.02 4.77 -1.36
C VAL A 18 5.07 5.41 -0.46
N GLY A 19 4.63 6.18 0.54
CA GLY A 19 5.55 6.76 1.51
C GLY A 19 6.32 5.71 2.31
N THR A 20 5.63 4.71 2.85
CA THR A 20 6.24 3.59 3.58
C THR A 20 7.21 2.81 2.71
N ALA A 21 6.86 2.55 1.44
CA ALA A 21 7.75 1.88 0.50
C ALA A 21 9.02 2.70 0.22
N ALA A 22 8.88 3.99 -0.07
CA ALA A 22 10.04 4.87 -0.29
C ALA A 22 10.95 5.00 0.93
N VAL A 23 10.38 5.00 2.15
CA VAL A 23 11.17 4.95 3.39
C VAL A 23 11.96 3.65 3.49
N ALA A 24 11.33 2.51 3.17
CA ALA A 24 11.98 1.21 3.20
C ALA A 24 13.12 1.13 2.17
N ASP A 25 12.91 1.59 0.94
CA ASP A 25 13.93 1.60 -0.10
C ASP A 25 15.08 2.54 0.25
N HIS A 26 14.78 3.74 0.74
CA HIS A 26 15.82 4.68 1.17
C HIS A 26 16.68 4.12 2.30
N LEU A 27 16.07 3.52 3.33
CA LEU A 27 16.81 2.85 4.41
C LEU A 27 17.63 1.67 3.92
N ARG A 28 17.13 0.91 2.94
CA ARG A 28 17.82 -0.24 2.36
C ARG A 28 19.03 0.19 1.53
N GLU A 29 18.82 1.09 0.60
CA GLU A 29 19.81 1.49 -0.41
C GLU A 29 20.87 2.45 0.14
N LYS A 30 20.50 3.37 1.04
CA LYS A 30 21.41 4.41 1.53
C LYS A 30 22.01 4.11 2.90
N HIS A 31 21.31 3.32 3.71
CA HIS A 31 21.67 3.11 5.11
C HIS A 31 21.89 1.64 5.48
N GLY A 32 21.77 0.71 4.54
CA GLY A 32 22.12 -0.71 4.72
C GLY A 32 21.17 -1.51 5.62
N HIS A 33 19.98 -0.97 5.92
CA HIS A 33 18.93 -1.69 6.65
C HIS A 33 18.25 -2.73 5.77
N TYR A 34 17.54 -3.67 6.41
CA TYR A 34 16.66 -4.61 5.73
C TYR A 34 15.24 -4.51 6.29
N PRO A 35 14.52 -3.42 5.97
CA PRO A 35 13.18 -3.19 6.48
C PRO A 35 12.18 -4.16 5.85
N ILE A 36 11.26 -4.65 6.68
CA ILE A 36 10.08 -5.41 6.31
C ILE A 36 8.84 -4.73 6.90
N GLU A 37 7.67 -4.99 6.34
CA GLU A 37 6.42 -4.56 6.97
C GLU A 37 6.31 -5.16 8.37
N LEU A 38 6.11 -4.30 9.37
CA LEU A 38 5.73 -4.71 10.71
C LEU A 38 4.20 -4.64 10.83
N GLU A 39 3.57 -3.54 10.43
CA GLU A 39 2.12 -3.51 10.21
C GLU A 39 1.80 -4.12 8.83
N ARG A 40 0.96 -5.17 8.83
CA ARG A 40 0.57 -5.89 7.60
C ARG A 40 -0.13 -4.95 6.61
N TYR A 41 0.34 -4.91 5.37
CA TYR A 41 -0.12 -3.99 4.31
C TYR A 41 0.16 -2.49 4.55
N ALA A 42 1.18 -2.13 5.33
CA ALA A 42 1.62 -0.73 5.47
C ALA A 42 2.12 -0.10 4.15
N MET A 43 2.57 -0.93 3.21
CA MET A 43 2.97 -0.60 1.83
C MET A 43 1.89 -1.01 0.81
N ALA A 44 0.62 -1.08 1.23
CA ALA A 44 -0.48 -1.27 0.30
C ALA A 44 -1.61 -0.30 0.56
N ASN A 45 -2.35 0.04 -0.49
CA ASN A 45 -3.46 0.98 -0.39
C ASN A 45 -4.84 0.31 -0.44
N LYS A 46 -4.88 -1.02 -0.37
CA LYS A 46 -6.12 -1.78 -0.37
C LYS A 46 -6.89 -1.56 0.93
N VAL A 47 -8.13 -1.10 0.81
CA VAL A 47 -9.01 -0.79 1.94
C VAL A 47 -10.02 -1.90 2.15
N TRP A 48 -10.20 -2.30 3.40
CA TRP A 48 -11.18 -3.28 3.84
C TRP A 48 -11.97 -2.68 5.01
N GLN A 49 -13.29 -2.85 5.01
CA GLN A 49 -14.19 -2.39 6.07
C GLN A 49 -13.96 -3.15 7.38
N THR A 50 -13.74 -4.47 7.30
CA THR A 50 -13.54 -5.32 8.49
C THR A 50 -12.10 -5.25 9.01
N LYS A 51 -11.14 -4.80 8.20
CA LYS A 51 -9.76 -4.59 8.66
C LYS A 51 -9.69 -3.33 9.53
N VAL A 52 -9.58 -3.52 10.83
CA VAL A 52 -9.43 -2.42 11.79
C VAL A 52 -7.99 -2.35 12.27
N LYS A 53 -7.34 -1.18 12.12
CA LYS A 53 -6.05 -0.88 12.77
C LYS A 53 -6.24 -0.84 14.29
N ARG A 54 -6.03 -1.97 14.99
CA ARG A 54 -6.25 -2.08 16.45
C ARG A 54 -4.96 -2.20 17.27
N LEU A 55 -3.93 -2.83 16.73
CA LEU A 55 -2.60 -2.79 17.33
C LEU A 55 -1.87 -1.62 16.68
N ARG A 56 -1.54 -0.60 17.46
CA ARG A 56 -0.71 0.50 16.97
C ARG A 56 0.70 -0.04 16.87
N LEU A 57 1.10 -0.44 15.67
CA LEU A 57 2.43 -0.93 15.36
C LEU A 57 3.14 0.10 14.49
N PRO A 58 4.47 0.18 14.57
CA PRO A 58 5.24 0.87 13.56
C PRO A 58 5.02 0.22 12.20
N ASP A 59 5.05 1.02 11.13
CA ASP A 59 4.90 0.50 9.76
C ASP A 59 5.97 -0.55 9.40
N LEU A 60 7.23 -0.32 9.81
CA LEU A 60 8.40 -1.11 9.41
C LEU A 60 9.24 -1.61 10.58
N VAL A 61 9.94 -2.73 10.36
CA VAL A 61 11.04 -3.20 11.22
C VAL A 61 12.21 -3.70 10.39
N CYS A 62 13.44 -3.36 10.77
CA CYS A 62 14.66 -3.89 10.18
C CYS A 62 14.98 -5.26 10.77
N THR A 63 15.11 -6.30 9.92
CA THR A 63 15.40 -7.67 10.39
C THR A 63 16.82 -7.87 10.90
N ARG A 64 17.74 -6.94 10.61
CA ARG A 64 19.15 -7.02 11.02
C ARG A 64 19.40 -6.45 12.42
N CYS A 65 18.87 -5.25 12.67
CA CYS A 65 19.12 -4.50 13.90
C CYS A 65 17.89 -4.24 14.77
N GLY A 66 16.69 -4.62 14.32
CA GLY A 66 15.44 -4.44 15.07
C GLY A 66 14.93 -3.00 15.14
N LEU A 67 15.52 -2.09 14.36
CA LEU A 67 15.06 -0.71 14.23
C LEU A 67 13.63 -0.67 13.69
N ARG A 68 12.73 0.04 14.36
CA ARG A 68 11.38 0.28 13.87
C ARG A 68 11.24 1.66 13.29
N VAL A 69 10.38 1.77 12.27
CA VAL A 69 10.15 3.04 11.58
C VAL A 69 8.67 3.22 11.33
N GLU A 70 8.15 4.37 11.74
CA GLU A 70 6.80 4.84 11.41
C GLU A 70 6.89 5.85 10.26
N SER A 71 6.18 5.59 9.17
CA SER A 71 6.14 6.44 7.99
C SER A 71 5.05 7.51 8.11
N ARG A 72 5.40 8.73 7.73
CA ARG A 72 4.53 9.91 7.78
C ARG A 72 4.61 10.70 6.49
N ALA A 73 4.05 10.12 5.44
CA ALA A 73 3.80 10.83 4.19
C ALA A 73 2.64 11.83 4.34
N LYS A 74 2.85 13.06 3.86
CA LYS A 74 1.87 14.15 3.90
C LYS A 74 1.91 14.95 2.60
N SER A 75 0.76 15.48 2.18
CA SER A 75 0.71 16.40 1.03
C SER A 75 1.50 17.70 1.26
N LYS A 76 1.60 18.13 2.51
CA LYS A 76 2.48 19.21 2.96
C LYS A 76 3.50 18.66 3.95
N LEU A 77 4.77 18.74 3.61
CA LEU A 77 5.86 18.31 4.48
C LEU A 77 5.91 19.15 5.76
N GLY A 78 6.20 18.47 6.87
CA GLY A 78 6.40 19.06 8.19
C GLY A 78 6.41 17.97 9.27
N LEU A 79 6.87 18.33 10.46
CA LEU A 79 6.87 17.42 11.62
C LEU A 79 5.51 17.47 12.29
N VAL A 80 4.62 16.62 11.79
CA VAL A 80 3.19 16.63 12.14
C VAL A 80 2.71 15.22 12.46
N LEU A 81 2.20 15.00 13.67
CA LEU A 81 1.69 13.71 14.12
C LEU A 81 0.27 13.82 14.68
N SER A 82 -0.54 12.80 14.42
CA SER A 82 -1.84 12.63 15.09
C SER A 82 -1.63 12.18 16.54
N HIS A 83 -2.33 12.83 17.45
CA HIS A 83 -2.27 12.57 18.88
C HIS A 83 -3.68 12.48 19.48
N SER A 84 -3.80 11.63 20.49
CA SER A 84 -4.99 11.53 21.31
C SER A 84 -4.58 11.40 22.78
N ASP A 85 -5.26 12.12 23.66
CA ASP A 85 -5.06 12.02 25.11
C ASP A 85 -5.72 10.74 25.69
N VAL A 86 -6.48 9.98 24.88
CA VAL A 86 -6.97 8.64 25.26
C VAL A 86 -5.80 7.68 25.42
N ARG A 87 -5.82 6.90 26.52
CA ARG A 87 -4.82 5.86 26.82
C ARG A 87 -4.60 4.95 25.61
N ASP A 88 -3.33 4.62 25.37
CA ASP A 88 -2.86 3.77 24.25
C ASP A 88 -3.15 4.32 22.84
N ARG A 89 -3.53 5.60 22.74
CA ARG A 89 -3.74 6.32 21.46
C ARG A 89 -2.89 7.59 21.31
N ALA A 90 -1.94 7.81 22.22
CA ALA A 90 -0.94 8.87 22.09
C ALA A 90 -0.12 8.71 20.79
N TRP A 91 0.60 9.77 20.39
CA TRP A 91 1.29 9.79 19.09
C TRP A 91 2.42 8.75 19.04
N ASP A 92 3.01 8.50 20.19
CA ASP A 92 4.07 7.55 20.51
C ASP A 92 3.56 6.28 21.21
N ALA A 93 2.23 6.12 21.32
CA ALA A 93 1.66 4.84 21.72
C ALA A 93 1.86 3.82 20.60
N GLY A 94 2.06 2.55 20.98
CA GLY A 94 2.31 1.47 20.01
C GLY A 94 3.73 0.90 20.01
N GLY A 95 4.43 0.97 21.14
CA GLY A 95 5.71 0.27 21.32
C GLY A 95 6.90 0.88 20.57
N MET A 96 6.83 2.16 20.20
CA MET A 96 8.00 2.91 19.68
C MET A 96 9.01 3.14 20.81
N ARG A 97 10.20 2.54 20.66
CA ARG A 97 11.36 2.72 21.54
C ARG A 97 11.97 4.09 21.31
N GLY A 98 12.75 4.58 22.28
CA GLY A 98 13.43 5.88 22.15
C GLY A 98 14.33 5.99 20.90
N SER A 99 14.93 4.87 20.48
CA SER A 99 15.78 4.75 19.29
C SER A 99 15.03 4.58 17.97
N ASP A 100 13.74 4.24 18.00
CA ASP A 100 12.96 4.04 16.77
C ASP A 100 12.69 5.36 16.07
N LEU A 101 12.44 5.31 14.76
CA LEU A 101 12.38 6.50 13.91
C LEU A 101 10.95 6.83 13.45
N TYR A 102 10.67 8.12 13.34
CA TYR A 102 9.60 8.63 12.49
C TYR A 102 10.22 9.19 11.21
N ALA A 103 9.70 8.78 10.07
CA ALA A 103 10.13 9.24 8.76
C ALA A 103 9.07 10.17 8.16
N PHE A 104 9.44 11.42 7.88
CA PHE A 104 8.55 12.45 7.32
C PHE A 104 8.94 12.74 5.88
N LEU A 105 7.95 12.71 4.98
CA LEU A 105 8.16 12.93 3.55
C LEU A 105 6.95 13.61 2.91
N ARG A 106 7.19 14.38 1.85
CA ARG A 106 6.13 14.94 1.03
C ARG A 106 5.61 13.85 0.10
N ALA A 107 4.30 13.84 -0.13
CA ALA A 107 3.69 13.11 -1.23
C ALA A 107 2.91 14.08 -2.12
N ASP A 108 3.17 14.03 -3.43
CA ASP A 108 2.44 14.79 -4.43
C ASP A 108 1.31 13.94 -5.02
N LEU A 109 0.07 14.33 -4.75
CA LEU A 109 -1.13 13.63 -5.19
C LEU A 109 -1.58 14.02 -6.60
N SER A 110 -0.86 14.92 -7.28
CA SER A 110 -1.15 15.29 -8.68
C SER A 110 -0.75 14.20 -9.68
N THR A 111 0.06 13.24 -9.26
CA THR A 111 0.42 12.04 -10.02
C THR A 111 -0.21 10.80 -9.38
N PHE A 112 -0.39 9.74 -10.18
CA PHE A 112 -0.79 8.43 -9.66
C PHE A 112 0.10 7.33 -10.28
N PRO A 113 0.82 6.53 -9.48
CA PRO A 113 0.96 6.64 -8.02
C PRO A 113 1.56 7.99 -7.57
N PRO A 114 1.30 8.43 -6.32
CA PRO A 114 1.86 9.68 -5.81
C PRO A 114 3.39 9.72 -5.89
N TYR A 115 3.96 10.83 -6.35
CA TYR A 115 5.39 11.09 -6.20
C TYR A 115 5.71 11.35 -4.73
N VAL A 116 6.87 10.91 -4.24
CA VAL A 116 7.30 11.13 -2.86
C VAL A 116 8.72 11.67 -2.79
N SER A 117 8.94 12.60 -1.86
CA SER A 117 10.26 13.20 -1.61
C SER A 117 11.17 12.27 -0.81
N LEU A 118 12.44 12.66 -0.67
CA LEU A 118 13.33 12.02 0.30
C LEU A 118 12.80 12.18 1.74
N PRO A 119 12.94 11.14 2.59
CA PRO A 119 12.46 11.15 3.96
C PRO A 119 13.43 11.85 4.92
N PHE A 120 12.86 12.59 5.87
CA PHE A 120 13.54 13.14 7.04
C PHE A 120 13.26 12.27 8.25
N TYR A 121 14.30 11.85 8.96
CA TYR A 121 14.18 10.95 10.11
C TYR A 121 14.40 11.68 11.42
N PHE A 122 13.60 11.32 12.43
CA PHE A 122 13.78 11.77 13.80
C PHE A 122 13.50 10.62 14.76
N THR A 123 14.28 10.51 15.84
CA THR A 123 14.04 9.47 16.84
C THR A 123 12.80 9.81 17.68
N THR A 124 12.15 8.78 18.21
CA THR A 124 11.06 8.96 19.19
C THR A 124 11.53 9.74 20.40
N ALA A 125 12.76 9.50 20.88
CA ALA A 125 13.34 10.26 21.97
C ALA A 125 13.47 11.75 21.64
N ALA A 126 14.02 12.11 20.47
CA ALA A 126 14.16 13.51 20.06
C ALA A 126 12.81 14.24 19.94
N LEU A 127 11.77 13.55 19.44
CA LEU A 127 10.42 14.11 19.37
C LEU A 127 9.78 14.31 20.76
N ARG A 128 10.04 13.38 21.70
CA ARG A 128 9.60 13.51 23.10
C ARG A 128 10.32 14.66 23.80
N ASP A 129 11.61 14.81 23.59
CA ASP A 129 12.42 15.86 24.22
C ASP A 129 12.00 17.26 23.75
N ALA A 130 11.52 17.39 22.50
CA ALA A 130 11.00 18.64 21.94
C ALA A 130 9.47 18.81 22.07
N LEU A 131 8.79 18.00 22.90
CA LEU A 131 7.32 17.96 22.97
C LEU A 131 6.71 19.26 23.54
N ASP A 132 7.41 19.92 24.44
CA ASP A 132 7.03 21.22 25.01
C ASP A 132 6.93 22.33 23.96
N GLN A 133 7.74 22.24 22.91
CA GLN A 133 7.72 23.15 21.77
C GLN A 133 6.64 22.79 20.72
N ALA A 134 6.01 21.62 20.84
CA ALA A 134 4.99 21.17 19.89
C ALA A 134 3.66 21.93 20.07
N LYS A 135 3.14 22.46 18.97
CA LYS A 135 1.83 23.12 18.96
C LYS A 135 0.72 22.09 18.81
N ARG A 136 -0.29 22.18 19.68
CA ARG A 136 -1.53 21.39 19.61
C ARG A 136 -2.57 22.11 18.75
N SER A 137 -3.18 21.40 17.80
CA SER A 137 -4.35 21.89 17.06
C SER A 137 -5.60 21.85 17.93
N ALA A 138 -6.66 22.55 17.49
CA ALA A 138 -8.00 22.27 17.98
C ALA A 138 -8.40 20.82 17.64
N PRO A 139 -9.24 20.16 18.46
CA PRO A 139 -9.82 18.86 18.11
C PRO A 139 -10.58 18.96 16.80
N LYS A 140 -10.45 17.95 15.94
CA LYS A 140 -11.32 17.82 14.76
C LYS A 140 -12.78 17.61 15.21
N ALA A 141 -13.73 17.87 14.32
CA ALA A 141 -15.14 17.60 14.60
C ALA A 141 -15.33 16.12 14.98
N ALA A 142 -16.27 15.82 15.88
CA ALA A 142 -16.50 14.45 16.37
C ALA A 142 -16.75 13.41 15.27
N SER A 143 -17.19 13.85 14.08
CA SER A 143 -17.37 13.02 12.88
C SER A 143 -16.07 12.60 12.19
N GLU A 144 -14.93 13.23 12.47
CA GLU A 144 -13.62 13.00 11.83
C GLU A 144 -12.60 12.34 12.78
N GLY A 145 -13.04 11.95 13.97
CA GLY A 145 -12.20 11.44 15.05
C GLY A 145 -11.77 12.54 16.02
N SER A 146 -11.72 12.22 17.31
CA SER A 146 -11.35 13.16 18.39
C SER A 146 -9.83 13.44 18.47
N GLU A 147 -9.10 13.21 17.38
CA GLU A 147 -7.64 13.32 17.34
C GLU A 147 -7.23 14.78 17.17
N ILE A 148 -6.30 15.23 18.00
CA ILE A 148 -5.60 16.49 17.83
C ILE A 148 -4.33 16.26 17.01
N THR A 149 -3.77 17.32 16.47
CA THR A 149 -2.49 17.28 15.76
C THR A 149 -1.41 17.95 16.60
N LEU A 150 -0.26 17.29 16.74
CA LEU A 150 0.96 17.89 17.24
C LEU A 150 1.81 18.34 16.07
N THR A 151 2.27 19.59 16.10
CA THR A 151 3.14 20.17 15.08
C THR A 151 4.38 20.77 15.74
N TRP A 152 5.54 20.19 15.45
CA TRP A 152 6.81 20.77 15.87
C TRP A 152 7.22 21.88 14.88
N PRO A 153 7.66 23.05 15.37
CA PRO A 153 8.17 24.12 14.53
C PRO A 153 9.25 23.62 13.57
N THR A 154 9.00 23.87 12.28
CA THR A 154 9.91 23.57 11.18
C THR A 154 9.76 24.60 10.08
N TRP A 155 10.78 24.72 9.24
CA TRP A 155 10.73 25.52 8.02
C TRP A 155 11.02 24.64 6.81
N VAL A 156 10.03 24.60 5.92
CA VAL A 156 10.08 23.98 4.60
C VAL A 156 9.97 25.11 3.57
N PRO A 157 11.05 25.46 2.86
CA PRO A 157 11.02 26.52 1.86
C PRO A 157 10.03 26.25 0.73
N ALA A 158 9.36 27.29 0.23
CA ALA A 158 8.44 27.19 -0.91
C ALA A 158 9.12 27.37 -2.28
N ARG A 159 10.45 27.47 -2.29
CA ARG A 159 11.27 27.73 -3.48
C ARG A 159 12.52 26.86 -3.43
N SER A 160 12.99 26.46 -4.60
CA SER A 160 14.25 25.75 -4.77
C SER A 160 15.43 26.72 -4.79
N GLY A 161 16.60 26.21 -4.40
CA GLY A 161 17.83 26.99 -4.28
C GLY A 161 18.91 26.25 -3.50
N ALA A 162 19.80 27.00 -2.85
CA ALA A 162 20.84 26.46 -1.98
C ALA A 162 20.83 27.14 -0.61
N PHE A 163 21.18 26.38 0.43
CA PHE A 163 21.35 26.93 1.78
C PHE A 163 22.73 27.56 1.92
N SER A 164 22.81 28.84 2.29
CA SER A 164 24.08 29.58 2.38
C SER A 164 24.62 29.70 3.81
N GLY A 165 23.91 29.17 4.82
CA GLY A 165 24.32 29.21 6.22
C GLY A 165 23.45 30.11 7.11
N VAL A 166 23.92 30.31 8.34
CA VAL A 166 23.31 31.21 9.32
C VAL A 166 24.17 32.47 9.41
N ASP A 167 23.57 33.66 9.25
CA ASP A 167 24.31 34.92 9.32
C ASP A 167 24.57 35.40 10.76
N GLU A 168 25.39 36.45 10.89
CA GLU A 168 25.77 37.04 12.18
C GLU A 168 24.59 37.56 13.01
N GLU A 169 23.44 37.82 12.38
CA GLU A 169 22.25 38.22 13.09
C GLU A 169 21.40 37.02 13.53
N ASP A 170 21.78 35.77 13.24
CA ASP A 170 20.97 34.56 13.48
C ASP A 170 19.79 34.44 12.50
N ARG A 171 19.98 34.71 11.20
CA ARG A 171 19.02 34.38 10.11
C ARG A 171 19.54 33.22 9.28
N LEU A 172 18.63 32.34 8.86
CA LEU A 172 18.90 31.36 7.82
C LEU A 172 18.97 32.08 6.48
N VAL A 173 20.08 31.92 5.75
CA VAL A 173 20.31 32.54 4.45
C VAL A 173 20.19 31.48 3.36
N CYS A 174 19.43 31.77 2.33
CA CYS A 174 19.29 30.91 1.16
C CYS A 174 19.43 31.74 -0.11
N GLU A 175 20.03 31.16 -1.14
CA GLU A 175 20.06 31.70 -2.50
C GLU A 175 19.13 30.88 -3.38
N TRP A 176 18.08 31.50 -3.91
CA TRP A 176 17.12 30.81 -4.78
C TRP A 176 17.65 30.69 -6.21
N ASP A 177 17.08 29.74 -6.97
CA ASP A 177 17.45 29.52 -8.39
C ASP A 177 17.23 30.76 -9.28
N ASP A 178 16.39 31.70 -8.85
CA ASP A 178 16.20 33.00 -9.52
C ASP A 178 17.28 34.04 -9.18
N GLY A 179 18.35 33.64 -8.49
CA GLY A 179 19.49 34.44 -8.06
C GLY A 179 19.20 35.37 -6.86
N LYS A 180 18.02 35.28 -6.25
CA LYS A 180 17.67 36.12 -5.09
C LYS A 180 18.10 35.49 -3.79
N VAL A 181 18.77 36.29 -2.97
CA VAL A 181 19.09 35.93 -1.59
C VAL A 181 17.91 36.24 -0.67
N TYR A 182 17.49 35.26 0.12
CA TYR A 182 16.46 35.39 1.14
C TYR A 182 17.03 35.11 2.53
N ARG A 183 16.49 35.83 3.53
CA ARG A 183 16.91 35.72 4.93
C ARG A 183 15.69 35.43 5.80
N TYR A 184 15.60 34.22 6.32
CA TYR A 184 14.51 33.78 7.18
C TYR A 184 14.83 34.09 8.65
N TRP A 185 14.16 35.11 9.20
CA TRP A 185 14.35 35.56 10.58
C TRP A 185 13.33 34.96 11.56
N GLN A 186 12.21 34.42 11.09
CA GLN A 186 11.11 33.97 11.95
C GLN A 186 11.46 32.77 12.83
N TRP A 187 12.50 32.00 12.48
CA TRP A 187 12.98 30.89 13.32
C TRP A 187 13.56 31.34 14.67
N ARG A 188 13.90 32.63 14.83
CA ARG A 188 14.30 33.22 16.12
C ARG A 188 13.16 33.27 17.14
N ASN A 189 11.91 33.08 16.69
CA ASN A 189 10.75 32.98 17.56
C ASN A 189 10.53 31.55 18.08
N TRP A 190 11.37 30.59 17.69
CA TRP A 190 11.35 29.23 18.22
C TRP A 190 12.27 29.18 19.45
N GLU A 191 11.92 28.33 20.41
CA GLU A 191 12.73 28.14 21.62
C GLU A 191 13.96 27.28 21.29
N ASP A 192 15.06 27.49 22.00
CA ASP A 192 16.25 26.65 21.84
C ASP A 192 16.07 25.29 22.54
N PRO A 193 16.66 24.21 22.02
CA PRO A 193 17.57 24.18 20.88
C PRO A 193 16.86 24.23 19.51
N ARG A 194 17.47 24.95 18.57
CA ARG A 194 17.10 24.98 17.14
C ARG A 194 18.18 24.29 16.32
N PHE A 195 17.75 23.59 15.27
CA PHE A 195 18.61 22.79 14.41
C PHE A 195 18.46 23.21 12.96
N VAL A 196 19.60 23.28 12.27
CA VAL A 196 19.68 23.35 10.81
C VAL A 196 19.99 21.94 10.32
N TYR A 197 19.22 21.45 9.34
CA TYR A 197 19.32 20.08 8.85
C TYR A 197 20.11 19.94 7.53
N LEU A 198 20.57 21.07 6.99
CA LEU A 198 21.35 21.13 5.77
C LEU A 198 22.75 21.67 6.06
N ASP A 199 23.73 21.11 5.36
CA ASP A 199 25.06 21.69 5.28
C ASP A 199 25.05 22.92 4.35
N GLN A 200 26.06 23.79 4.51
CA GLN A 200 26.25 24.92 3.61
C GLN A 200 26.41 24.42 2.15
N ASP A 201 25.80 25.14 1.22
CA ASP A 201 25.73 24.88 -0.22
C ASP A 201 24.91 23.63 -0.61
N GLN A 202 24.24 22.99 0.35
CA GLN A 202 23.31 21.90 0.06
C GLN A 202 22.04 22.42 -0.63
N GLU A 203 21.56 21.64 -1.61
CA GLU A 203 20.37 21.95 -2.39
C GLU A 203 19.09 21.94 -1.52
N ILE A 204 18.22 22.90 -1.82
CA ILE A 204 16.87 23.03 -1.29
C ILE A 204 15.92 22.74 -2.45
N LEU A 205 15.06 21.74 -2.28
CA LEU A 205 13.95 21.44 -3.18
C LEU A 205 12.66 22.05 -2.61
N ALA A 206 11.97 22.84 -3.43
CA ALA A 206 10.74 23.51 -3.03
C ALA A 206 9.72 22.52 -2.44
N HIS A 207 9.25 22.83 -1.22
CA HIS A 207 8.27 22.05 -0.46
C HIS A 207 8.73 20.63 -0.04
N GLU A 208 9.95 20.24 -0.35
CA GLU A 208 10.46 18.86 -0.17
C GLU A 208 11.62 18.79 0.83
N THR A 209 12.27 19.92 1.10
CA THR A 209 13.39 20.00 2.05
C THR A 209 12.95 20.65 3.35
N ILE A 210 13.09 19.95 4.49
CA ILE A 210 13.05 20.58 5.81
C ILE A 210 14.43 21.19 6.07
N LEU A 211 14.51 22.52 6.10
CA LEU A 211 15.78 23.21 6.26
C LEU A 211 16.17 23.36 7.73
N ALA A 212 15.19 23.68 8.59
CA ALA A 212 15.41 23.88 10.01
C ALA A 212 14.19 23.47 10.85
N GLY A 213 14.43 23.19 12.12
CA GLY A 213 13.42 22.79 13.08
C GLY A 213 13.92 22.79 14.52
N VAL A 214 13.09 22.28 15.43
CA VAL A 214 13.40 22.22 16.88
C VAL A 214 13.68 20.81 17.39
N VAL A 215 13.58 19.81 16.51
CA VAL A 215 13.83 18.41 16.84
C VAL A 215 15.25 18.05 16.42
N SER A 216 16.04 17.48 17.33
CA SER A 216 17.40 17.07 17.01
C SER A 216 17.39 16.00 15.92
N PRO A 217 18.26 16.09 14.89
CA PRO A 217 18.43 14.99 13.95
C PRO A 217 19.02 13.76 14.66
N PRO A 218 18.81 12.55 14.14
CA PRO A 218 19.43 11.33 14.65
C PRO A 218 20.95 11.40 14.50
N ALA A 219 21.69 10.93 15.51
CA ALA A 219 23.16 10.92 15.47
C ALA A 219 23.72 9.96 14.42
N GLU A 220 23.04 8.84 14.18
CA GLU A 220 23.41 7.84 13.18
C GLU A 220 22.15 7.24 12.56
N LEU A 221 22.17 7.07 11.24
CA LEU A 221 21.11 6.40 10.49
C LEU A 221 21.54 5.06 9.90
N ASN A 222 22.83 4.77 9.86
CA ASN A 222 23.34 3.57 9.24
C ASN A 222 23.01 2.33 10.08
N CYS A 223 22.71 1.23 9.41
CA CYS A 223 22.45 -0.04 10.05
C CYS A 223 23.73 -0.58 10.71
N PRO A 224 23.72 -0.93 12.01
CA PRO A 224 24.87 -1.53 12.67
C PRO A 224 25.12 -3.00 12.24
N GLY A 225 24.30 -3.54 11.34
CA GLY A 225 24.36 -4.93 10.88
C GLY A 225 23.50 -5.87 11.72
N ASP A 226 23.88 -7.15 11.72
CA ASP A 226 23.10 -8.27 12.28
C ASP A 226 23.32 -8.39 13.79
N VAL A 227 22.87 -7.37 14.52
CA VAL A 227 23.06 -7.23 15.98
C VAL A 227 21.81 -7.56 16.77
N TRP A 228 20.67 -7.82 16.12
CA TRP A 228 19.42 -8.06 16.81
C TRP A 228 19.32 -9.49 17.36
N ASP A 229 19.28 -9.60 18.69
CA ASP A 229 18.95 -10.85 19.37
C ASP A 229 17.43 -11.08 19.35
N LEU A 230 16.99 -11.85 18.35
CA LEU A 230 15.60 -12.25 18.20
C LEU A 230 15.11 -13.09 19.37
N LYS A 231 15.95 -13.98 19.94
CA LYS A 231 15.53 -14.84 21.05
C LYS A 231 15.15 -14.00 22.27
N VAL A 232 15.99 -13.03 22.63
CA VAL A 232 15.70 -12.10 23.73
C VAL A 232 14.41 -11.32 23.47
N SER A 233 14.18 -10.92 22.22
CA SER A 233 12.99 -10.14 21.86
C SER A 233 11.71 -10.98 21.82
N LEU A 234 11.79 -12.26 21.44
CA LEU A 234 10.68 -13.23 21.53
C LEU A 234 10.25 -13.46 22.98
N GLU A 235 11.19 -13.39 23.93
CA GLU A 235 10.96 -13.56 25.37
C GLU A 235 10.59 -12.22 26.07
N SER A 236 10.50 -11.11 25.32
CA SER A 236 10.20 -9.78 25.88
C SER A 236 8.81 -9.73 26.52
N THR A 237 8.64 -8.95 27.58
CA THR A 237 7.31 -8.67 28.15
C THR A 237 6.53 -7.65 27.33
N ASP A 238 7.21 -6.86 26.50
CA ASP A 238 6.57 -5.93 25.57
C ASP A 238 6.01 -6.68 24.35
N SER A 239 4.72 -6.50 24.08
CA SER A 239 4.02 -7.20 22.99
C SER A 239 4.49 -6.77 21.60
N THR A 240 4.93 -5.52 21.44
CA THR A 240 5.42 -5.01 20.14
C THR A 240 6.81 -5.58 19.85
N ASP A 241 7.64 -5.73 20.89
CA ASP A 241 8.91 -6.45 20.83
C ASP A 241 8.75 -7.91 20.42
N ARG A 242 7.83 -8.63 21.08
CA ARG A 242 7.52 -10.01 20.68
C ARG A 242 7.00 -10.07 19.25
N TYR A 243 6.00 -9.27 18.91
CA TYR A 243 5.38 -9.27 17.58
C TYR A 243 6.41 -9.00 16.47
N ALA A 244 7.28 -8.01 16.65
CA ALA A 244 8.35 -7.71 15.71
C ALA A 244 9.36 -8.86 15.57
N ALA A 245 9.76 -9.48 16.68
CA ALA A 245 10.70 -10.58 16.67
C ALA A 245 10.11 -11.85 16.05
N ILE A 246 8.83 -12.14 16.30
CA ILE A 246 8.08 -13.24 15.69
C ILE A 246 8.13 -13.09 14.17
N ARG A 247 7.67 -11.94 13.67
CA ARG A 247 7.61 -11.67 12.23
C ARG A 247 8.98 -11.75 11.57
N ALA A 248 10.00 -11.14 12.18
CA ALA A 248 11.37 -11.23 11.69
C ALA A 248 11.91 -12.66 11.68
N THR A 249 11.56 -13.50 12.66
CA THR A 249 11.97 -14.92 12.76
C THR A 249 11.46 -15.72 11.55
N GLY A 250 10.19 -15.58 11.19
CA GLY A 250 9.61 -16.25 10.03
C GLY A 250 10.27 -15.81 8.72
N VAL A 251 10.42 -14.50 8.53
CA VAL A 251 10.97 -13.92 7.30
C VAL A 251 12.46 -14.24 7.11
N THR A 252 13.24 -14.27 8.19
CA THR A 252 14.67 -14.57 8.14
C THR A 252 14.99 -16.07 8.21
N GLY A 253 13.98 -16.94 8.25
CA GLY A 253 14.17 -18.38 8.16
C GLY A 253 14.83 -19.01 9.38
N ARG A 254 14.64 -18.45 10.58
CA ARG A 254 15.34 -18.87 11.82
C ARG A 254 14.69 -20.10 12.44
N VAL A 255 14.86 -21.24 11.78
CA VAL A 255 14.28 -22.54 12.16
C VAL A 255 14.63 -22.98 13.58
N GLU A 256 15.75 -22.54 14.14
CA GLU A 256 16.16 -22.86 15.50
C GLU A 256 15.26 -22.24 16.58
N LEU A 257 14.46 -21.23 16.23
CA LEU A 257 13.51 -20.55 17.14
C LEU A 257 12.09 -21.13 17.07
N THR A 258 11.85 -22.16 16.24
CA THR A 258 10.54 -22.80 16.03
C THR A 258 9.86 -23.21 17.35
N ASN A 259 10.61 -23.77 18.31
CA ASN A 259 10.03 -24.20 19.59
C ASN A 259 9.53 -23.02 20.43
N ILE A 260 10.19 -21.86 20.34
CA ILE A 260 9.76 -20.64 21.04
C ILE A 260 8.48 -20.11 20.40
N LEU A 261 8.43 -20.06 19.06
CA LEU A 261 7.22 -19.66 18.33
C LEU A 261 6.04 -20.58 18.64
N ALA A 262 6.24 -21.91 18.68
CA ALA A 262 5.19 -22.85 19.03
C ALA A 262 4.68 -22.63 20.47
N ALA A 263 5.58 -22.35 21.42
CA ALA A 263 5.18 -22.01 22.79
C ALA A 263 4.37 -20.70 22.87
N ILE A 264 4.68 -19.71 22.02
CA ILE A 264 3.89 -18.46 21.90
C ILE A 264 2.49 -18.77 21.35
N VAL A 265 2.36 -19.62 20.32
CA VAL A 265 1.04 -20.00 19.78
C VAL A 265 0.15 -20.62 20.86
N GLU A 266 0.69 -21.47 21.72
CA GLU A 266 -0.05 -22.14 22.79
C GLU A 266 -0.34 -21.26 24.01
N GLY A 267 0.54 -20.31 24.33
CA GLY A 267 0.54 -19.60 25.63
C GLY A 267 0.16 -18.12 25.59
N GLU A 268 0.06 -17.49 24.41
CA GLU A 268 -0.22 -16.07 24.30
C GLU A 268 -1.73 -15.78 24.29
N ASP A 269 -2.15 -14.73 24.99
CA ASP A 269 -3.57 -14.36 25.06
C ASP A 269 -3.99 -13.49 23.87
N ASP A 270 -3.05 -12.68 23.35
CA ASP A 270 -3.32 -11.82 22.21
C ASP A 270 -3.35 -12.63 20.91
N TRP A 271 -4.55 -12.78 20.34
CA TRP A 271 -4.76 -13.52 19.09
C TRP A 271 -3.90 -13.00 17.94
N ARG A 272 -3.53 -11.70 17.93
CA ARG A 272 -2.72 -11.09 16.87
C ARG A 272 -1.29 -11.61 16.92
N ILE A 273 -0.73 -11.70 18.12
CA ILE A 273 0.61 -12.24 18.36
C ILE A 273 0.62 -13.74 18.06
N ARG A 274 -0.42 -14.47 18.50
CA ARG A 274 -0.59 -15.89 18.16
C ARG A 274 -0.66 -16.12 16.65
N LEU A 275 -1.51 -15.37 15.95
CA LEU A 275 -1.68 -15.50 14.50
C LEU A 275 -0.37 -15.20 13.77
N GLU A 276 0.38 -14.17 14.17
CA GLU A 276 1.68 -13.85 13.58
C GLU A 276 2.73 -14.94 13.90
N ALA A 277 2.66 -15.58 15.07
CA ALA A 277 3.50 -16.73 15.42
C ALA A 277 3.16 -17.95 14.56
N THR A 278 1.87 -18.25 14.36
CA THR A 278 1.41 -19.28 13.42
C THR A 278 1.85 -18.98 11.99
N ALA A 279 1.74 -17.72 11.55
CA ALA A 279 2.21 -17.27 10.24
C ALA A 279 3.72 -17.49 10.07
N SER A 280 4.51 -17.12 11.07
CA SER A 280 5.96 -17.30 11.07
C SER A 280 6.34 -18.78 11.05
N LEU A 281 5.62 -19.63 11.79
CA LEU A 281 5.78 -21.08 11.74
C LEU A 281 5.41 -21.66 10.37
N ALA A 282 4.36 -21.16 9.72
CA ALA A 282 3.98 -21.55 8.37
C ALA A 282 5.01 -21.10 7.32
N MET A 283 5.72 -19.99 7.52
CA MET A 283 6.86 -19.64 6.68
C MET A 283 8.03 -20.62 6.83
N LEU A 284 8.28 -21.12 8.05
CA LEU A 284 9.38 -22.06 8.35
C LEU A 284 9.05 -23.51 7.97
N ASN A 285 7.79 -23.93 8.12
CA ASN A 285 7.30 -25.27 7.81
C ASN A 285 5.83 -25.21 7.34
N PRO A 286 5.59 -24.88 6.06
CA PRO A 286 4.24 -24.68 5.54
C PRO A 286 3.33 -25.89 5.71
N GLY A 287 3.85 -27.10 5.47
CA GLY A 287 3.06 -28.34 5.54
C GLY A 287 2.57 -28.71 6.93
N ALA A 288 3.10 -28.08 7.99
CA ALA A 288 2.65 -28.32 9.36
C ALA A 288 1.70 -27.25 9.91
N TRP A 289 1.72 -26.03 9.35
CA TRP A 289 1.07 -24.87 9.98
C TRP A 289 0.12 -24.08 9.07
N THR A 290 0.12 -24.31 7.75
CA THR A 290 -0.78 -23.59 6.84
C THR A 290 -2.25 -23.92 7.13
N ASP A 291 -2.56 -25.19 7.41
CA ASP A 291 -3.93 -25.63 7.72
C ASP A 291 -4.48 -24.94 8.97
N ALA A 292 -3.65 -24.70 9.99
CA ALA A 292 -4.08 -23.98 11.19
C ALA A 292 -4.54 -22.54 10.87
N ILE A 293 -3.92 -21.88 9.90
CA ILE A 293 -4.30 -20.54 9.46
C ILE A 293 -5.61 -20.61 8.64
N LEU A 294 -5.73 -21.62 7.78
CA LEU A 294 -6.95 -21.87 6.99
C LEU A 294 -8.16 -22.15 7.89
N ASP A 295 -7.98 -22.96 8.93
CA ASP A 295 -9.00 -23.26 9.92
C ASP A 295 -9.49 -21.98 10.59
N ILE A 296 -8.58 -21.09 11.01
CA ILE A 296 -8.92 -19.79 11.58
C ILE A 296 -9.73 -18.94 10.58
N ALA A 297 -9.32 -18.86 9.32
CA ALA A 297 -10.02 -18.05 8.31
C ALA A 297 -11.48 -18.53 8.07
N ARG A 298 -11.71 -19.84 8.16
CA ARG A 298 -13.00 -20.48 7.85
C ARG A 298 -13.92 -20.63 9.07
N ASP A 299 -13.36 -20.72 10.27
CA ASP A 299 -14.13 -20.94 11.49
C ASP A 299 -15.12 -19.79 11.74
N ILE A 300 -16.41 -20.10 11.62
CA ILE A 300 -17.51 -19.14 11.75
C ILE A 300 -17.67 -18.60 13.17
N GLU A 301 -17.12 -19.31 14.17
CA GLU A 301 -17.15 -18.89 15.56
C GLU A 301 -16.05 -17.87 15.88
N GLN A 302 -15.03 -17.74 15.01
CA GLN A 302 -13.99 -16.73 15.18
C GLN A 302 -14.51 -15.32 14.82
N PRO A 303 -14.02 -14.28 15.52
CA PRO A 303 -14.26 -12.89 15.15
C PRO A 303 -13.88 -12.60 13.69
N GLN A 304 -14.70 -11.80 12.98
CA GLN A 304 -14.46 -11.51 11.56
C GLN A 304 -13.12 -10.80 11.29
N ASP A 305 -12.63 -9.98 12.23
CA ASP A 305 -11.34 -9.32 12.14
C ASP A 305 -10.17 -10.32 12.24
N LEU A 306 -10.27 -11.34 13.09
CA LEU A 306 -9.29 -12.42 13.11
C LEU A 306 -9.30 -13.24 11.81
N ARG A 307 -10.49 -13.56 11.30
CA ARG A 307 -10.67 -14.36 10.08
C ARG A 307 -10.11 -13.67 8.82
N ILE A 308 -10.37 -12.36 8.68
CA ILE A 308 -9.84 -11.60 7.55
C ILE A 308 -8.31 -11.45 7.64
N GLU A 309 -7.77 -11.25 8.85
CA GLU A 309 -6.30 -11.23 9.05
C GLU A 309 -5.67 -12.59 8.74
N ALA A 310 -6.31 -13.71 9.12
CA ALA A 310 -5.83 -15.05 8.71
C ALA A 310 -5.87 -15.24 7.19
N THR A 311 -6.88 -14.68 6.51
CA THR A 311 -6.94 -14.67 5.04
C THR A 311 -5.79 -13.88 4.43
N PHE A 312 -5.44 -12.74 5.04
CA PHE A 312 -4.27 -11.95 4.68
C PHE A 312 -2.92 -12.61 5.04
N VAL A 313 -2.90 -13.54 5.99
CA VAL A 313 -1.73 -14.38 6.22
C VAL A 313 -1.53 -15.34 5.07
N LEU A 314 -2.59 -16.02 4.62
CA LEU A 314 -2.49 -16.94 3.49
C LEU A 314 -1.96 -16.25 2.22
N SER A 315 -2.35 -15.01 1.94
CA SER A 315 -1.85 -14.25 0.77
C SER A 315 -0.38 -13.83 0.86
N GLU A 316 0.22 -13.86 2.06
CA GLU A 316 1.65 -13.57 2.27
C GLU A 316 2.54 -14.82 2.24
N LEU A 317 1.96 -16.01 2.30
CA LEU A 317 2.70 -17.27 2.22
C LEU A 317 3.01 -17.60 0.74
N ARG A 318 4.27 -17.95 0.46
CA ARG A 318 4.75 -18.30 -0.89
C ARG A 318 4.58 -19.80 -1.18
N THR A 319 3.38 -20.34 -0.97
CA THR A 319 3.13 -21.79 -1.10
C THR A 319 1.84 -22.10 -1.84
N THR A 320 1.80 -23.26 -2.49
CA THR A 320 0.60 -23.75 -3.19
C THR A 320 -0.53 -24.09 -2.23
N GLU A 321 -0.19 -24.58 -1.04
CA GLU A 321 -1.11 -24.90 0.04
C GLU A 321 -1.87 -23.65 0.52
N ALA A 322 -1.18 -22.51 0.59
CA ALA A 322 -1.83 -21.25 0.95
C ALA A 322 -2.76 -20.75 -0.15
N LEU A 323 -2.39 -20.93 -1.43
CA LEU A 323 -3.26 -20.62 -2.57
C LEU A 323 -4.50 -21.53 -2.61
N ASP A 324 -4.34 -22.82 -2.31
CA ASP A 324 -5.45 -23.76 -2.18
C ASP A 324 -6.37 -23.38 -1.01
N GLY A 325 -5.78 -22.92 0.09
CA GLY A 325 -6.50 -22.34 1.22
C GLY A 325 -7.31 -21.11 0.83
N LEU A 326 -6.71 -20.15 0.12
CA LEU A 326 -7.42 -18.97 -0.40
C LEU A 326 -8.57 -19.36 -1.35
N ALA A 327 -8.33 -20.30 -2.26
CA ALA A 327 -9.37 -20.83 -3.16
C ALA A 327 -10.55 -21.43 -2.39
N THR A 328 -10.25 -22.13 -1.29
CA THR A 328 -11.26 -22.67 -0.38
C THR A 328 -12.04 -21.57 0.35
N VAL A 329 -11.36 -20.50 0.80
CA VAL A 329 -12.01 -19.37 1.49
C VAL A 329 -12.95 -18.59 0.54
N CYS A 330 -12.54 -18.33 -0.70
CA CYS A 330 -13.37 -17.57 -1.65
C CYS A 330 -14.49 -18.38 -2.32
N ALA A 331 -14.53 -19.71 -2.16
CA ALA A 331 -15.55 -20.56 -2.75
C ALA A 331 -16.98 -20.11 -2.37
N PRO A 332 -17.98 -20.22 -3.26
CA PRO A 332 -19.36 -19.82 -2.96
C PRO A 332 -19.99 -20.55 -1.78
N ASP A 333 -19.59 -21.80 -1.55
CA ASP A 333 -20.08 -22.67 -0.49
C ASP A 333 -19.19 -22.66 0.77
N SER A 334 -18.21 -21.75 0.85
CA SER A 334 -17.26 -21.70 1.98
C SER A 334 -17.89 -21.28 3.31
N GLY A 335 -19.09 -20.70 3.28
CA GLY A 335 -19.75 -20.10 4.45
C GLY A 335 -19.07 -18.81 4.95
N CYS A 336 -18.05 -18.32 4.24
CA CYS A 336 -17.37 -17.07 4.60
C CYS A 336 -18.19 -15.84 4.17
N PRO A 337 -18.22 -14.76 4.96
CA PRO A 337 -18.77 -13.48 4.54
C PRO A 337 -18.13 -12.95 3.25
N SER A 338 -18.88 -12.18 2.46
CA SER A 338 -18.47 -11.65 1.16
C SER A 338 -17.14 -10.90 1.18
N GLU A 339 -16.87 -10.13 2.24
CA GLU A 339 -15.61 -9.39 2.37
C GLU A 339 -14.40 -10.31 2.60
N ILE A 340 -14.55 -11.38 3.38
CA ILE A 340 -13.49 -12.39 3.58
C ILE A 340 -13.26 -13.17 2.28
N ARG A 341 -14.34 -13.53 1.57
CA ARG A 341 -14.25 -14.16 0.24
C ARG A 341 -13.55 -13.24 -0.77
N ALA A 342 -13.87 -11.95 -0.75
CA ALA A 342 -13.24 -10.94 -1.60
C ALA A 342 -11.75 -10.71 -1.24
N ALA A 343 -11.40 -10.75 0.05
CA ALA A 343 -10.01 -10.72 0.51
C ALA A 343 -9.22 -11.94 0.01
N ALA A 344 -9.83 -13.11 0.01
CA ALA A 344 -9.22 -14.31 -0.54
C ALA A 344 -9.04 -14.23 -2.07
N ALA A 345 -10.07 -13.76 -2.79
CA ALA A 345 -9.97 -13.49 -4.23
C ALA A 345 -8.86 -12.48 -4.55
N TRP A 346 -8.75 -11.41 -3.75
CA TRP A 346 -7.66 -10.45 -3.87
C TRP A 346 -6.30 -11.12 -3.62
N GLY A 347 -6.18 -11.96 -2.59
CA GLY A 347 -4.97 -12.73 -2.31
C GLY A 347 -4.54 -13.66 -3.44
N LEU A 348 -5.50 -14.25 -4.17
CA LEU A 348 -5.22 -15.10 -5.33
C LEU A 348 -4.66 -14.31 -6.52
N GLY A 349 -5.04 -13.04 -6.70
CA GLY A 349 -4.53 -12.24 -7.82
C GLY A 349 -3.35 -11.32 -7.48
N GLN A 350 -3.29 -10.84 -6.23
CA GLN A 350 -2.41 -9.76 -5.77
C GLN A 350 -1.61 -10.16 -4.52
N GLY A 351 -1.65 -11.44 -4.13
CA GLY A 351 -0.78 -11.99 -3.08
C GLY A 351 0.66 -12.14 -3.54
N ARG A 352 1.53 -12.72 -2.70
CA ARG A 352 2.95 -12.91 -3.06
C ARG A 352 3.18 -13.89 -4.21
N ILE A 353 2.21 -14.75 -4.48
CA ILE A 353 2.13 -15.60 -5.66
C ILE A 353 0.71 -15.46 -6.20
N ALA A 354 0.58 -15.18 -7.50
CA ALA A 354 -0.72 -15.10 -8.15
C ALA A 354 -1.15 -16.47 -8.72
N ARG A 355 -2.45 -16.71 -8.74
CA ARG A 355 -3.14 -17.85 -9.35
C ARG A 355 -4.36 -17.34 -10.16
N PRO A 356 -4.12 -16.64 -11.28
CA PRO A 356 -5.16 -15.92 -12.03
C PRO A 356 -6.31 -16.83 -12.50
N GLU A 357 -6.03 -18.09 -12.83
CA GLU A 357 -7.04 -19.07 -13.26
C GLU A 357 -8.08 -19.37 -12.17
N ALA A 358 -7.70 -19.26 -10.90
CA ALA A 358 -8.61 -19.46 -9.76
C ALA A 358 -9.61 -18.30 -9.59
N LEU A 359 -9.38 -17.16 -10.24
CA LEU A 359 -10.30 -16.01 -10.21
C LEU A 359 -11.47 -16.18 -11.18
N LEU A 360 -11.32 -16.96 -12.24
CA LEU A 360 -12.33 -17.07 -13.30
C LEU A 360 -13.71 -17.53 -12.79
N PRO A 361 -13.83 -18.54 -11.92
CA PRO A 361 -15.14 -18.92 -11.37
C PRO A 361 -15.78 -17.79 -10.56
N LEU A 362 -14.97 -16.96 -9.89
CA LEU A 362 -15.42 -15.86 -9.03
C LEU A 362 -15.91 -14.65 -9.83
N MET A 363 -15.53 -14.54 -11.09
CA MET A 363 -16.02 -13.49 -12.00
C MET A 363 -17.49 -13.67 -12.39
N ASP A 364 -18.08 -14.83 -12.08
CA ASP A 364 -19.51 -15.14 -12.23
C ASP A 364 -20.18 -15.31 -10.85
N ASP A 365 -19.54 -14.86 -9.76
CA ASP A 365 -20.09 -14.97 -8.41
C ASP A 365 -21.41 -14.21 -8.28
N GLU A 366 -22.34 -14.74 -7.48
CA GLU A 366 -23.60 -14.05 -7.18
C GLU A 366 -23.36 -12.76 -6.38
N ASP A 367 -22.33 -12.76 -5.52
CA ASP A 367 -21.95 -11.60 -4.75
C ASP A 367 -21.14 -10.61 -5.60
N LEU A 368 -21.68 -9.40 -5.75
CA LEU A 368 -21.04 -8.33 -6.52
C LEU A 368 -19.67 -7.94 -5.96
N VAL A 369 -19.47 -7.94 -4.65
CA VAL A 369 -18.19 -7.56 -4.02
C VAL A 369 -17.12 -8.57 -4.39
N VAL A 370 -17.42 -9.87 -4.28
CA VAL A 370 -16.48 -10.95 -4.65
C VAL A 370 -16.15 -10.87 -6.14
N ARG A 371 -17.18 -10.73 -6.99
CA ARG A 371 -17.01 -10.63 -8.43
C ARG A 371 -16.13 -9.45 -8.85
N LEU A 372 -16.37 -8.26 -8.31
CA LEU A 372 -15.57 -7.08 -8.62
C LEU A 372 -14.12 -7.24 -8.16
N HIS A 373 -13.88 -7.83 -6.98
CA HIS A 373 -12.52 -8.09 -6.52
C HIS A 373 -11.80 -9.13 -7.37
N ALA A 374 -12.49 -10.17 -7.84
CA ALA A 374 -11.90 -11.15 -8.75
C ALA A 374 -11.53 -10.53 -10.11
N VAL A 375 -12.40 -9.69 -10.68
CA VAL A 375 -12.13 -8.97 -11.94
C VAL A 375 -10.94 -8.03 -11.78
N VAL A 376 -10.88 -7.28 -10.68
CA VAL A 376 -9.80 -6.32 -10.43
C VAL A 376 -8.51 -7.03 -10.07
N ALA A 377 -8.54 -8.12 -9.29
CA ALA A 377 -7.32 -8.81 -8.86
C ALA A 377 -6.56 -9.49 -10.01
N LEU A 378 -7.21 -9.71 -11.17
CA LEU A 378 -6.53 -10.16 -12.38
C LEU A 378 -5.67 -9.01 -12.96
N GLU A 379 -4.35 -9.16 -12.85
CA GLU A 379 -3.38 -8.15 -13.30
C GLU A 379 -2.88 -8.38 -14.72
N ASP A 380 -2.66 -9.65 -15.08
CA ASP A 380 -2.28 -10.06 -16.41
C ASP A 380 -3.33 -11.00 -16.99
N LEU A 381 -3.40 -11.07 -18.32
CA LEU A 381 -4.30 -11.97 -19.04
C LEU A 381 -3.51 -13.03 -19.82
N PRO A 382 -3.22 -14.19 -19.20
CA PRO A 382 -2.64 -15.33 -19.90
C PRO A 382 -3.47 -15.75 -21.12
N SER A 383 -2.83 -16.26 -22.17
CA SER A 383 -3.52 -16.58 -23.44
C SER A 383 -4.63 -17.62 -23.29
N ASP A 384 -4.51 -18.57 -22.36
CA ASP A 384 -5.56 -19.51 -22.01
C ASP A 384 -6.77 -18.83 -21.36
N VAL A 385 -6.54 -17.80 -20.54
CA VAL A 385 -7.60 -16.95 -19.98
C VAL A 385 -8.28 -16.13 -21.08
N VAL A 386 -7.53 -15.54 -22.01
CA VAL A 386 -8.08 -14.82 -23.18
C VAL A 386 -9.09 -15.69 -23.93
N GLU A 387 -8.73 -16.94 -24.17
CA GLU A 387 -9.58 -17.91 -24.86
C GLU A 387 -10.87 -18.24 -24.10
N ILE A 388 -10.80 -18.37 -22.77
CA ILE A 388 -11.98 -18.58 -21.92
C ILE A 388 -12.91 -17.36 -21.98
N LEU A 389 -12.37 -16.14 -21.83
CA LEU A 389 -13.16 -14.91 -21.89
C LEU A 389 -13.81 -14.72 -23.26
N ARG A 390 -13.12 -15.06 -24.35
CA ARG A 390 -13.69 -15.05 -25.69
C ARG A 390 -14.89 -16.00 -25.80
N GLY A 391 -14.78 -17.19 -25.20
CA GLY A 391 -15.89 -18.14 -25.07
C GLY A 391 -17.11 -17.51 -24.36
N TRP A 392 -16.88 -16.80 -23.26
CA TRP A 392 -17.95 -16.14 -22.48
C TRP A 392 -18.76 -15.11 -23.26
N LEU A 393 -18.16 -14.46 -24.26
CA LEU A 393 -18.88 -13.54 -25.15
C LEU A 393 -20.00 -14.23 -25.94
N SER A 394 -19.88 -15.54 -26.15
CA SER A 394 -20.82 -16.36 -26.95
C SER A 394 -21.81 -17.18 -26.10
N GLU A 395 -21.59 -17.32 -24.79
CA GLU A 395 -22.37 -18.21 -23.90
C GLU A 395 -23.80 -17.72 -23.59
N GLY A 396 -24.15 -16.49 -23.96
CA GLY A 396 -25.49 -15.92 -23.72
C GLY A 396 -25.78 -15.50 -22.27
N LYS A 397 -24.83 -15.67 -21.35
CA LYS A 397 -24.90 -15.12 -20.00
C LYS A 397 -24.39 -13.67 -19.98
N THR A 398 -25.28 -12.72 -19.78
CA THR A 398 -24.96 -11.27 -19.80
C THR A 398 -23.83 -10.89 -18.84
N THR A 399 -23.79 -11.45 -17.63
CA THR A 399 -22.75 -11.15 -16.63
C THR A 399 -21.36 -11.55 -17.13
N ARG A 400 -21.20 -12.81 -17.57
CA ARG A 400 -19.93 -13.31 -18.12
C ARG A 400 -19.49 -12.53 -19.35
N ALA A 401 -20.41 -12.26 -20.26
CA ALA A 401 -20.11 -11.49 -21.46
C ALA A 401 -19.67 -10.06 -21.12
N ALA A 402 -20.32 -9.41 -20.14
CA ALA A 402 -19.93 -8.09 -19.66
C ALA A 402 -18.53 -8.10 -19.00
N THR A 403 -18.23 -9.10 -18.18
CA THR A 403 -16.91 -9.27 -17.56
C THR A 403 -15.83 -9.51 -18.61
N ALA A 404 -16.05 -10.45 -19.53
CA ALA A 404 -15.12 -10.72 -20.63
C ALA A 404 -14.88 -9.50 -21.51
N THR A 405 -15.94 -8.76 -21.86
CA THR A 405 -15.84 -7.50 -22.61
C THR A 405 -14.93 -6.52 -21.89
N HIS A 406 -15.14 -6.33 -20.59
CA HIS A 406 -14.37 -5.38 -19.79
C HIS A 406 -12.89 -5.79 -19.68
N LEU A 407 -12.60 -7.06 -19.39
CA LEU A 407 -11.24 -7.56 -19.24
C LEU A 407 -10.47 -7.56 -20.57
N LEU A 408 -11.05 -8.05 -21.66
CA LEU A 408 -10.42 -8.03 -22.98
C LEU A 408 -10.16 -6.59 -23.45
N GLN A 409 -11.07 -5.66 -23.16
CA GLN A 409 -10.86 -4.23 -23.40
C GLN A 409 -9.72 -3.68 -22.54
N ARG A 410 -9.75 -3.92 -21.23
CA ARG A 410 -8.74 -3.42 -20.28
C ARG A 410 -7.33 -3.86 -20.63
N HIS A 411 -7.17 -5.10 -21.09
CA HIS A 411 -5.89 -5.68 -21.49
C HIS A 411 -5.58 -5.51 -22.97
N HIS A 412 -6.33 -4.67 -23.69
CA HIS A 412 -6.02 -4.31 -25.08
C HIS A 412 -5.97 -5.54 -26.03
N GLU A 413 -6.80 -6.56 -25.76
CA GLU A 413 -6.85 -7.83 -26.49
C GLU A 413 -7.62 -7.71 -27.83
N VAL A 414 -7.14 -6.82 -28.72
CA VAL A 414 -7.79 -6.49 -29.99
C VAL A 414 -8.03 -7.72 -30.86
N GLU A 415 -7.05 -8.62 -30.97
CA GLU A 415 -7.15 -9.81 -31.82
C GLU A 415 -8.24 -10.79 -31.35
N ALA A 416 -8.37 -10.96 -30.03
CA ALA A 416 -9.42 -11.79 -29.44
C ALA A 416 -10.80 -11.19 -29.70
N LEU A 417 -10.93 -9.87 -29.56
CA LEU A 417 -12.17 -9.14 -29.83
C LEU A 417 -12.57 -9.18 -31.31
N LEU A 418 -11.64 -9.01 -32.23
CA LEU A 418 -11.91 -9.14 -33.67
C LEU A 418 -12.38 -10.56 -34.01
N THR A 419 -11.82 -11.57 -33.37
CA THR A 419 -12.23 -12.96 -33.61
C THR A 419 -13.64 -13.21 -33.08
N ALA A 420 -14.00 -12.63 -31.93
CA ALA A 420 -15.37 -12.65 -31.43
C ALA A 420 -16.34 -11.88 -32.33
N TYR A 421 -15.91 -10.77 -32.93
CA TYR A 421 -16.69 -10.04 -33.95
C TYR A 421 -17.02 -10.93 -35.15
N GLU A 422 -16.02 -11.62 -35.69
CA GLU A 422 -16.15 -12.52 -36.84
C GLU A 422 -17.04 -13.74 -36.56
N SER A 423 -17.08 -14.22 -35.32
CA SER A 423 -17.97 -15.34 -34.94
C SER A 423 -19.47 -15.01 -35.02
N GLY A 424 -19.85 -13.74 -35.11
CA GLY A 424 -21.24 -13.31 -35.25
C GLY A 424 -22.06 -13.39 -33.96
N GLY A 425 -23.39 -13.37 -34.11
CA GLY A 425 -24.34 -13.52 -33.00
C GLY A 425 -24.21 -12.44 -31.92
N VAL A 426 -24.42 -12.83 -30.65
CA VAL A 426 -24.32 -11.92 -29.50
C VAL A 426 -22.87 -11.53 -29.19
N ALA A 427 -21.91 -12.43 -29.46
CA ALA A 427 -20.48 -12.16 -29.29
C ALA A 427 -20.02 -10.97 -30.14
N ARG A 428 -20.56 -10.85 -31.37
CA ARG A 428 -20.31 -9.69 -32.24
C ARG A 428 -20.68 -8.37 -31.60
N LEU A 429 -21.81 -8.30 -30.89
CA LEU A 429 -22.28 -7.08 -30.24
C LEU A 429 -21.37 -6.68 -29.07
N TRP A 430 -20.94 -7.65 -28.28
CA TRP A 430 -20.01 -7.42 -27.17
C TRP A 430 -18.62 -7.01 -27.67
N ALA A 431 -18.13 -7.66 -28.72
CA ALA A 431 -16.85 -7.32 -29.36
C ALA A 431 -16.86 -5.88 -29.90
N ILE A 432 -17.93 -5.47 -30.59
CA ILE A 432 -18.10 -4.08 -31.06
C ILE A 432 -18.03 -3.10 -29.89
N ARG A 433 -18.71 -3.41 -28.79
CA ARG A 433 -18.70 -2.56 -27.59
C ARG A 433 -17.29 -2.40 -27.01
N ALA A 434 -16.53 -3.49 -26.88
CA ALA A 434 -15.16 -3.44 -26.37
C ALA A 434 -14.22 -2.69 -27.32
N LEU A 435 -14.23 -3.02 -28.61
CA LEU A 435 -13.40 -2.37 -29.63
C LEU A 435 -13.69 -0.87 -29.74
N GLY A 436 -14.97 -0.48 -29.63
CA GLY A 436 -15.38 0.93 -29.68
C GLY A 436 -14.94 1.73 -28.45
N ALA A 437 -14.59 1.06 -27.36
CA ALA A 437 -14.09 1.69 -26.14
C ALA A 437 -12.55 1.70 -26.06
N LEU A 438 -11.86 1.05 -27.00
CA LEU A 438 -10.40 1.16 -27.16
C LEU A 438 -10.01 2.41 -27.98
N PRO A 439 -8.75 2.88 -27.86
CA PRO A 439 -8.25 3.97 -28.69
C PRO A 439 -8.30 3.64 -30.18
N GLU A 440 -8.84 4.55 -30.99
CA GLU A 440 -8.98 4.35 -32.45
C GLU A 440 -7.65 3.95 -33.12
N ALA A 441 -6.57 4.66 -32.80
CA ALA A 441 -5.26 4.43 -33.40
C ALA A 441 -4.75 3.00 -33.16
N GLU A 442 -5.07 2.43 -32.00
CA GLU A 442 -4.67 1.08 -31.62
C GLU A 442 -5.48 0.02 -32.37
N VAL A 443 -6.80 0.16 -32.40
CA VAL A 443 -7.67 -0.77 -33.12
C VAL A 443 -7.31 -0.78 -34.60
N ARG A 444 -7.08 0.38 -35.23
CA ARG A 444 -6.65 0.46 -36.63
C ARG A 444 -5.31 -0.22 -36.88
N LYS A 445 -4.34 0.00 -35.98
CA LYS A 445 -3.00 -0.60 -36.08
C LYS A 445 -3.05 -2.12 -35.99
N SER A 446 -3.78 -2.66 -35.01
CA SER A 446 -3.85 -4.10 -34.76
C SER A 446 -4.75 -4.81 -35.78
N ALA A 447 -5.93 -4.26 -36.07
CA ALA A 447 -6.89 -4.90 -36.96
C ALA A 447 -6.42 -5.03 -38.41
N GLY A 448 -5.63 -4.07 -38.91
CA GLY A 448 -5.12 -4.10 -40.29
C GLY A 448 -6.23 -4.36 -41.30
N THR A 449 -6.13 -5.46 -42.07
CA THR A 449 -7.14 -5.83 -43.08
C THR A 449 -8.44 -6.40 -42.50
N ARG A 450 -8.49 -6.72 -41.19
CA ARG A 450 -9.71 -7.20 -40.50
C ARG A 450 -10.66 -6.06 -40.15
N LEU A 451 -10.20 -4.80 -40.21
CA LEU A 451 -11.07 -3.64 -40.09
C LEU A 451 -11.80 -3.40 -41.43
N THR A 452 -12.96 -4.04 -41.59
CA THR A 452 -13.81 -3.85 -42.77
C THR A 452 -14.55 -2.52 -42.71
N ASP A 453 -14.98 -2.00 -43.86
CA ASP A 453 -15.82 -0.79 -43.93
C ASP A 453 -17.08 -0.93 -43.05
N GLU A 454 -17.66 -2.13 -42.96
CA GLU A 454 -18.82 -2.42 -42.11
C GLU A 454 -18.48 -2.28 -40.62
N LEU A 455 -17.36 -2.84 -40.17
CA LEU A 455 -16.92 -2.70 -38.77
C LEU A 455 -16.58 -1.24 -38.46
N GLU A 456 -15.85 -0.57 -39.35
CA GLU A 456 -15.46 0.83 -39.17
C GLU A 456 -16.67 1.75 -39.01
N VAL A 457 -17.69 1.61 -39.87
CA VAL A 457 -18.93 2.39 -39.77
C VAL A 457 -19.60 2.24 -38.41
N VAL A 458 -19.52 1.06 -37.79
CA VAL A 458 -20.11 0.80 -36.48
C VAL A 458 -19.25 1.32 -35.32
N LEU A 459 -17.92 1.36 -35.46
CA LEU A 459 -17.00 1.82 -34.41
C LEU A 459 -16.85 3.35 -34.36
N VAL A 460 -16.92 4.03 -35.51
CA VAL A 460 -16.74 5.49 -35.61
C VAL A 460 -17.61 6.29 -34.62
N PRO A 461 -18.91 6.00 -34.42
CA PRO A 461 -19.70 6.70 -33.41
C PRO A 461 -19.17 6.58 -31.99
N PHE A 462 -18.58 5.44 -31.62
CA PHE A 462 -17.97 5.25 -30.30
C PHE A 462 -16.71 6.11 -30.15
N TRP A 463 -15.83 6.08 -31.15
CA TRP A 463 -14.58 6.88 -31.13
C TRP A 463 -14.85 8.39 -31.14
N LEU A 464 -15.86 8.85 -31.88
CA LEU A 464 -16.30 10.25 -31.80
C LEU A 464 -16.81 10.60 -30.39
N GLY A 465 -17.53 9.68 -29.74
CA GLY A 465 -18.01 9.84 -28.38
C GLY A 465 -16.90 9.91 -27.33
N GLN A 466 -15.74 9.29 -27.56
CA GLN A 466 -14.57 9.42 -26.67
C GLN A 466 -14.00 10.86 -26.67
N ASN A 467 -14.24 11.64 -27.73
CA ASN A 467 -13.88 13.05 -27.83
C ASN A 467 -15.00 14.00 -27.35
N ASP A 468 -16.10 13.46 -26.84
CA ASP A 468 -17.22 14.24 -26.30
C ASP A 468 -16.90 14.70 -24.87
N TRP A 469 -16.42 15.94 -24.76
CA TRP A 469 -16.07 16.60 -23.50
C TRP A 469 -17.24 16.66 -22.49
N VAL A 470 -18.48 16.39 -22.91
CA VAL A 470 -19.68 16.38 -22.04
C VAL A 470 -19.89 15.03 -21.33
N ARG A 471 -19.30 13.92 -21.81
CA ARG A 471 -19.66 12.54 -21.38
C ARG A 471 -18.60 11.80 -20.54
N GLY A 472 -17.49 12.44 -20.19
CA GLY A 472 -16.28 11.77 -19.67
C GLY A 472 -16.31 11.17 -18.25
N GLU A 473 -17.42 11.17 -17.51
CA GLU A 473 -17.45 10.68 -16.11
C GLU A 473 -18.42 9.50 -15.95
N GLY A 474 -17.94 8.26 -16.02
CA GLY A 474 -18.85 7.09 -16.09
C GLY A 474 -18.34 5.72 -15.64
N GLN A 475 -17.26 5.60 -14.86
CA GLN A 475 -16.70 4.27 -14.50
C GLN A 475 -16.32 4.09 -13.02
N ALA A 476 -17.07 4.72 -12.10
CA ALA A 476 -16.64 4.94 -10.70
C ALA A 476 -16.23 3.70 -9.87
N GLY A 477 -16.80 2.51 -10.11
CA GLY A 477 -16.58 1.35 -9.22
C GLY A 477 -15.31 0.55 -9.47
N VAL A 478 -15.03 0.22 -10.73
CA VAL A 478 -13.80 -0.50 -11.11
C VAL A 478 -12.61 0.42 -10.96
N ASP A 479 -12.72 1.67 -11.42
CA ASP A 479 -11.65 2.67 -11.30
C ASP A 479 -11.23 2.89 -9.83
N ALA A 480 -12.19 2.92 -8.90
CA ALA A 480 -11.90 3.05 -7.48
C ALA A 480 -11.11 1.86 -6.92
N LEU A 481 -11.38 0.65 -7.41
CA LEU A 481 -10.67 -0.57 -7.01
C LEU A 481 -9.32 -0.71 -7.73
N ASP A 482 -9.20 -0.23 -8.97
CA ASP A 482 -7.94 -0.22 -9.72
C ASP A 482 -6.92 0.72 -9.08
N ILE A 483 -7.37 1.86 -8.56
CA ILE A 483 -6.52 2.73 -7.74
C ILE A 483 -6.02 1.95 -6.51
N GLN A 484 -6.76 0.99 -5.95
CA GLN A 484 -6.40 0.22 -4.75
C GLN A 484 -5.45 -0.97 -5.00
N LYS A 485 -4.76 -1.01 -6.15
CA LYS A 485 -3.78 -2.05 -6.49
C LYS A 485 -2.34 -1.78 -6.06
N ILE A 486 -2.05 -0.63 -5.44
CA ILE A 486 -0.68 -0.35 -5.00
C ILE A 486 -0.32 -1.36 -3.91
N ARG A 487 0.63 -2.25 -4.22
CA ARG A 487 1.24 -3.20 -3.30
C ARG A 487 2.72 -3.34 -3.65
N PHE A 488 3.59 -3.01 -2.71
CA PHE A 488 5.03 -3.24 -2.84
C PHE A 488 5.44 -4.56 -2.18
N ASP A 489 6.56 -5.17 -2.60
CA ASP A 489 7.07 -6.39 -1.95
C ASP A 489 7.48 -6.06 -0.50
N PRO A 490 6.79 -6.61 0.51
CA PRO A 490 7.09 -6.29 1.91
C PRO A 490 8.45 -6.81 2.38
N TYR A 491 9.18 -7.58 1.55
CA TYR A 491 10.45 -8.20 1.92
C TYR A 491 11.59 -7.95 0.92
N GLY A 492 11.33 -7.23 -0.16
CA GLY A 492 12.28 -6.98 -1.26
C GLY A 492 12.40 -5.50 -1.60
N PRO A 493 13.39 -5.10 -2.42
CA PRO A 493 13.40 -3.79 -3.04
C PRO A 493 12.16 -3.58 -3.90
N THR A 494 11.62 -2.36 -3.90
CA THR A 494 10.60 -2.02 -4.90
C THR A 494 11.23 -2.03 -6.29
N PRO A 495 10.50 -2.45 -7.34
CA PRO A 495 10.92 -2.21 -8.71
C PRO A 495 11.14 -0.69 -8.87
N GLY A 496 12.33 -0.28 -9.30
CA GLY A 496 12.65 1.14 -9.42
C GLY A 496 11.64 1.85 -10.30
N ASN A 497 11.17 3.02 -9.86
CA ASN A 497 10.23 3.92 -10.57
C ASN A 497 10.79 4.51 -11.89
N GLY A 498 11.69 3.80 -12.59
CA GLY A 498 12.48 4.29 -13.72
C GLY A 498 12.42 3.43 -14.99
N GLU A 499 11.82 2.24 -14.97
CA GLU A 499 11.59 1.46 -16.20
C GLU A 499 10.15 0.95 -16.22
N GLY A 500 9.41 1.37 -17.24
CA GLY A 500 7.95 1.32 -17.27
C GLY A 500 7.37 -0.09 -17.23
N HIS A 501 6.39 -0.25 -16.34
CA HIS A 501 5.23 -1.08 -16.62
C HIS A 501 4.30 -0.24 -17.52
N LEU A 502 4.46 -0.42 -18.83
CA LEU A 502 3.46 -0.10 -19.85
C LEU A 502 2.63 -1.34 -20.12
#